data_AF-A0A4Y7PED3-F1
#
_entry.id   AF-A0A4Y7PED3-F1
#
_cell.length_a   1.000
_cell.length_b   1.000
_cell.length_c   1.000
_cell.angle_alpha   90.00
_cell.angle_beta   90.00
_cell.angle_gamma   90.00
#
_symmetry.space_group_name_H-M   'P 1'
#
loop_
_entity.id
_entity.type
_entity.pdbx_description
1 polymer ?
#
loop_
_entity_poly.entity_id
_entity_poly.type
_entity_poly.pdbx_seq_one_letter_code
_entity_poly.pdbx_strand_id
1 'polypeptide(L)'
;RWNWRNTVGPLTDRPGRLGDWSYINTDGLGLKEYLDFLEDVGMPSIMAIWAGYALNGETAPESQMAQYIQEAADQVCVPPQISVSRMH
;
A
#
# COMPACT_ATOMS: atom_id res chain seq x y z
N ARG A 1 6.64 -5.23 -7.21
CA ARG A 1 6.49 -4.21 -6.14
C ARG A 1 5.13 -4.31 -5.49
N TRP A 2 4.97 -3.77 -4.30
CA TRP A 2 3.64 -3.51 -3.71
C TRP A 2 3.13 -2.14 -4.20
N ASN A 3 1.85 -2.07 -4.59
CA ASN A 3 1.17 -0.84 -4.99
C ASN A 3 -0.11 -0.72 -4.15
N TRP A 4 -0.14 0.24 -3.22
CA TRP A 4 -1.23 0.38 -2.26
C TRP A 4 -2.60 0.56 -2.91
N ARG A 5 -2.67 1.19 -4.10
CA ARG A 5 -3.93 1.41 -4.84
C ARG A 5 -4.60 0.11 -5.27
N ASN A 6 -3.83 -0.95 -5.49
CA ASN A 6 -4.35 -2.27 -5.87
C ASN A 6 -4.83 -3.09 -4.65
N THR A 7 -4.69 -2.53 -3.45
CA THR A 7 -5.01 -3.22 -2.18
C THR A 7 -6.20 -2.60 -1.46
N VAL A 8 -6.92 -1.67 -2.10
CA VAL A 8 -8.05 -0.94 -1.54
C VAL A 8 -9.27 -1.08 -2.45
N GLY A 9 -10.46 -0.77 -1.94
CA GLY A 9 -11.71 -0.99 -2.66
C GLY A 9 -12.21 -2.43 -2.60
N PRO A 10 -13.23 -2.80 -3.41
CA PRO A 10 -13.84 -4.13 -3.41
C PRO A 10 -12.83 -5.24 -3.73
N LEU A 11 -12.91 -6.38 -3.02
CA LEU A 11 -11.98 -7.51 -3.21
C LEU A 11 -11.98 -8.04 -4.65
N THR A 12 -13.11 -7.98 -5.35
CA THR A 12 -13.25 -8.43 -6.75
C THR A 12 -12.42 -7.61 -7.73
N ASP A 13 -12.06 -6.38 -7.36
CA ASP A 13 -11.32 -5.45 -8.19
C ASP A 13 -9.82 -5.45 -7.84
N ARG A 14 -9.41 -6.20 -6.80
CA ARG A 14 -8.01 -6.32 -6.36
C ARG A 14 -7.33 -7.43 -7.17
N PRO A 15 -6.35 -7.11 -8.04
CA PRO A 15 -5.72 -8.10 -8.92
C PRO A 15 -4.77 -9.06 -8.19
N GLY A 16 -4.36 -8.73 -6.97
CA GLY A 16 -3.25 -9.38 -6.28
C GLY A 16 -1.92 -9.18 -6.99
N ARG A 17 -0.90 -9.93 -6.55
CA ARG A 17 0.46 -9.87 -7.10
C ARG A 17 1.28 -11.10 -6.71
N LEU A 18 2.34 -11.39 -7.46
CA LEU A 18 3.41 -12.27 -6.98
C LEU A 18 4.20 -11.56 -5.86
N GLY A 19 4.28 -12.19 -4.70
CA GLY A 19 5.09 -11.71 -3.58
C GLY A 19 6.54 -12.14 -3.68
N ASP A 20 7.38 -11.51 -2.87
CA ASP A 20 8.82 -11.78 -2.86
C ASP A 20 9.18 -13.15 -2.23
N TRP A 21 8.21 -13.83 -1.62
CA TRP A 21 8.34 -15.15 -1.00
C TRP A 21 7.78 -16.28 -1.87
N SER A 22 7.77 -16.11 -3.19
CA SER A 22 7.41 -17.13 -4.18
C SER A 22 5.94 -17.60 -4.16
N TYR A 23 5.03 -16.83 -3.55
CA TYR A 23 3.59 -17.11 -3.58
C TYR A 23 2.76 -15.86 -3.90
N ILE A 24 1.53 -16.10 -4.37
CA ILE A 24 0.59 -15.05 -4.73
C ILE A 24 0.02 -14.41 -3.46
N ASN A 25 0.11 -13.09 -3.40
CA ASN A 25 -0.62 -12.27 -2.45
C ASN A 25 -1.92 -11.88 -3.14
N THR A 26 -3.05 -12.17 -2.50
CA THR A 26 -4.37 -11.73 -3.00
C THR A 26 -4.59 -10.23 -2.80
N ASP A 27 -3.78 -9.61 -1.93
CA ASP A 27 -3.95 -8.24 -1.45
C ASP A 27 -5.34 -7.99 -0.82
N GLY A 28 -5.99 -9.05 -0.31
CA GLY A 28 -7.19 -8.95 0.54
C GLY A 28 -6.90 -8.37 1.92
N LEU A 29 -5.69 -8.57 2.42
CA LEU A 29 -5.12 -7.80 3.53
C LEU A 29 -4.35 -6.61 2.94
N GLY A 30 -5.07 -5.52 2.72
CA GLY A 30 -4.56 -4.31 2.10
C GLY A 30 -4.36 -3.16 3.06
N LEU A 31 -4.11 -1.96 2.51
CA LEU A 31 -3.80 -0.78 3.32
C LEU A 31 -4.90 -0.46 4.35
N LYS A 32 -6.18 -0.51 3.94
CA LYS A 32 -7.31 -0.22 4.85
C LYS A 32 -7.38 -1.23 5.98
N GLU A 33 -7.29 -2.52 5.66
CA GLU A 33 -7.41 -3.57 6.67
C GLU A 33 -6.28 -3.50 7.72
N TYR A 34 -5.06 -3.11 7.32
CA TYR A 34 -3.99 -2.84 8.28
C TYR A 34 -4.24 -1.61 9.15
N LEU A 35 -4.74 -0.51 8.58
CA LEU A 35 -5.03 0.71 9.35
C LEU A 35 -6.15 0.48 10.36
N ASP A 36 -7.23 -0.20 9.96
CA ASP A 36 -8.32 -0.57 10.85
C ASP A 36 -7.81 -1.47 11.99
N PHE A 37 -7.00 -2.49 11.67
CA PHE A 37 -6.41 -3.36 12.69
C PHE A 37 -5.56 -2.57 13.69
N LEU A 38 -4.70 -1.67 13.21
CA LEU A 38 -3.85 -0.84 14.08
C LEU A 38 -4.68 0.09 14.97
N GLU A 39 -5.79 0.64 14.46
CA GLU A 39 -6.74 1.42 15.27
C GLU A 39 -7.39 0.53 16.36
N ASP A 40 -7.91 -0.64 15.98
CA ASP A 40 -8.56 -1.58 16.89
C ASP A 40 -7.66 -2.02 18.05
N VAL A 41 -6.35 -2.16 17.82
CA VAL A 41 -5.38 -2.56 18.85
C VAL A 41 -4.60 -1.38 19.47
N GLY A 42 -4.91 -0.14 19.09
CA GLY A 42 -4.27 1.06 19.61
C GLY A 42 -2.77 1.17 19.30
N MET A 43 -2.33 0.61 18.16
CA MET A 43 -0.93 0.61 17.75
C MET A 43 -0.61 1.74 16.75
N PRO A 44 0.57 2.39 16.86
CA PRO A 44 1.00 3.35 15.86
C PRO A 44 1.44 2.64 14.57
N SER A 45 1.24 3.31 13.43
CA SER A 45 1.72 2.84 12.12
C SER A 45 3.13 3.33 11.85
N ILE A 46 4.02 2.43 11.42
CA ILE A 46 5.28 2.75 10.75
C ILE A 46 5.17 2.23 9.32
N MET A 47 4.68 3.08 8.43
CA MET A 47 4.31 2.70 7.06
C MET A 47 5.48 2.89 6.09
N ALA A 48 5.86 1.82 5.39
CA ALA A 48 6.82 1.90 4.30
C ALA A 48 6.16 2.39 3.00
N ILE A 49 6.91 3.15 2.21
CA ILE A 49 6.58 3.52 0.83
C ILE A 49 7.56 2.86 -0.13
N TRP A 50 7.12 2.59 -1.36
CA TRP A 50 8.03 2.06 -2.37
C TRP A 50 8.94 3.18 -2.90
N ALA A 51 10.26 2.98 -2.83
CA ALA A 51 11.26 4.03 -3.05
C ALA A 51 12.11 3.83 -4.33
N GLY A 52 11.54 3.25 -5.38
CA GLY A 52 12.24 3.16 -6.66
C GLY A 52 13.13 1.93 -6.85
N TYR A 53 13.12 0.95 -5.95
CA TYR A 53 13.96 -0.26 -6.04
C TYR A 53 13.19 -1.56 -5.81
N ALA A 54 13.52 -2.60 -6.56
CA ALA A 54 12.95 -3.94 -6.42
C ALA A 54 14.04 -5.00 -6.23
N LEU A 55 13.70 -6.12 -5.58
CA LEU A 55 14.65 -7.18 -5.20
C LEU A 55 15.25 -7.93 -6.41
N ASN A 56 14.65 -7.82 -7.58
CA ASN A 56 15.21 -8.32 -8.84
C ASN A 56 16.31 -7.41 -9.41
N GLY A 57 16.71 -6.34 -8.70
CA GLY A 57 17.74 -5.40 -9.11
C GLY A 57 17.22 -4.25 -9.98
N GLU A 58 15.92 -4.20 -10.28
CA GLU A 58 15.34 -3.10 -11.05
C GLU A 58 15.25 -1.81 -10.24
N THR A 59 15.71 -0.71 -10.84
CA THR A 59 15.56 0.64 -10.34
C THR A 59 14.61 1.44 -11.24
N ALA A 60 13.75 2.25 -10.62
CA ALA A 60 12.97 3.23 -11.36
C ALA A 60 13.92 4.29 -11.94
N PRO A 61 13.82 4.63 -13.25
CA PRO A 61 14.58 5.72 -13.80
C PRO A 61 14.10 7.05 -13.20
N GLU A 62 15.01 8.01 -13.05
CA GLU A 62 14.71 9.33 -12.47
C GLU A 62 13.55 10.05 -13.19
N SER A 63 13.48 9.91 -14.52
CA SER A 63 12.39 10.46 -15.34
C SER A 63 11.00 9.94 -14.97
N GLN A 64 10.92 8.82 -14.25
CA GLN A 64 9.70 8.21 -13.76
C GLN A 64 9.52 8.42 -12.24
N MET A 65 10.42 9.09 -11.54
CA MET A 65 10.33 9.21 -10.09
C MET A 65 9.12 10.04 -9.63
N ALA A 66 8.74 11.05 -10.42
CA ALA A 66 7.63 11.95 -10.09
C ALA A 66 6.30 11.20 -9.84
N GLN A 67 5.98 10.16 -10.63
CA GLN A 67 4.78 9.36 -10.40
C GLN A 67 4.85 8.57 -9.09
N TYR A 68 6.00 8.00 -8.73
CA TYR A 68 6.15 7.22 -7.50
C TYR A 68 6.15 8.10 -6.25
N ILE A 69 6.71 9.30 -6.34
CA ILE A 69 6.59 10.31 -5.29
C ILE A 69 5.10 10.66 -5.07
N GLN A 70 4.34 10.87 -6.15
CA GLN A 70 2.91 11.15 -6.02
C GLN A 70 2.13 9.94 -5.47
N GLU A 71 2.45 8.72 -5.90
CA GLU A 71 1.88 7.49 -5.33
C GLU A 71 2.13 7.41 -3.81
N ALA A 72 3.34 7.73 -3.36
CA ALA A 72 3.69 7.75 -1.94
C ALA A 72 2.99 8.88 -1.18
N ALA A 73 2.92 10.07 -1.75
CA ALA A 73 2.19 11.19 -1.15
C ALA A 73 0.71 10.84 -0.97
N ASP A 74 0.07 10.24 -1.97
CA ASP A 74 -1.32 9.81 -1.88
C ASP A 74 -1.51 8.67 -0.87
N GLN A 75 -0.52 7.78 -0.70
CA GLN A 75 -0.54 6.72 0.31
C GLN A 75 -0.55 7.30 1.74
N VAL A 76 0.28 8.32 1.99
CA VAL A 76 0.43 8.94 3.30
C VAL A 76 -0.73 9.88 3.61
N CYS A 77 -1.18 10.65 2.63
CA CYS A 77 -2.32 11.58 2.75
C CYS A 77 -3.67 10.86 2.63
N VAL A 78 -3.73 9.59 3.10
CA VAL A 78 -4.83 8.61 2.98
C VAL A 78 -6.15 9.27 2.55
N PRO A 79 -6.66 8.95 1.34
CA PRO A 79 -7.91 9.52 0.86
C PRO A 79 -9.05 9.30 1.86
N PRO A 80 -10.05 10.19 1.93
CA PRO A 80 -11.15 10.08 2.89
C PRO A 80 -11.88 8.72 2.91
N GLN A 81 -11.83 8.00 1.79
CA GLN A 81 -12.47 6.70 1.60
C GLN A 81 -11.71 5.52 2.24
N ILE A 82 -10.45 5.75 2.62
CA ILE A 82 -9.55 4.80 3.33
C ILE A 82 -9.26 5.31 4.74
N SER A 83 -9.73 6.51 5.09
CA SER A 83 -9.60 7.08 6.42
C SER A 83 -10.27 6.18 7.45
N VAL A 84 -9.54 5.88 8.51
CA VAL A 84 -10.08 5.26 9.71
C VAL A 84 -11.06 6.24 10.38
N SER A 85 -12.24 5.75 10.77
CA SER A 85 -13.22 6.54 11.50
C SER A 85 -12.77 6.62 12.95
N ARG A 86 -12.21 7.76 13.37
CA ARG A 86 -11.88 8.02 14.78
C ARG A 86 -13.05 7.59 15.67
N MET A 87 -12.93 6.41 16.28
CA MET A 87 -13.83 6.05 17.38
C MET A 87 -13.46 6.93 18.57
N HIS A 88 -14.50 7.53 19.14
CA HIS A 88 -14.43 8.38 20.33
C HIS A 88 -14.15 7.53 21.57
#